data_AF-A0A379GI11-F1
#
_entry.id   AF-A0A379GI11-F1
#
_cell.length_a   1.000
_cell.length_b   1.000
_cell.length_c   1.000
_cell.angle_alpha   90.00
_cell.angle_beta   90.00
_cell.angle_gamma   90.00
#
_symmetry.space_group_name_H-M   'P 1'
#
loop_
_entity.id
_entity.type
_entity.pdbx_description
1 polymer ?
#
loop_
_entity_poly.entity_id
_entity_poly.type
_entity_poly.pdbx_seq_one_letter_code
_entity_poly.pdbx_strand_id
1 'polypeptide(L)'
;MNDKRKTIGLRVPSNPIALALLENIGEPLMSTSLILPGNDFAESDPEEINDLLGKQVDLVIHGGYLGQKPTTVIDLTEDSPVIVREGMGDITPFQ
;
A
#
# COMPACT_ATOMS: atom_id res chain seq x y z
N MET A 1 -14.11 19.07 9.75
CA MET A 1 -14.81 17.90 10.28
C MET A 1 -14.72 16.85 9.19
N ASN A 2 -13.89 15.82 9.36
CA ASN A 2 -13.74 14.79 8.33
C ASN A 2 -14.87 13.79 8.58
N ASP A 3 -15.91 13.79 7.75
CA ASP A 3 -16.97 12.79 7.86
C ASP A 3 -16.31 11.41 7.82
N LYS A 4 -16.57 10.59 8.84
CA LYS A 4 -16.02 9.23 8.91
C LYS A 4 -16.59 8.43 7.74
N ARG A 5 -15.83 8.36 6.64
CA ARG A 5 -16.13 7.45 5.53
C ARG A 5 -16.19 6.03 6.10
N LYS A 6 -17.31 5.33 5.85
CA LYS A 6 -17.53 3.95 6.28
C LYS A 6 -16.96 2.94 5.26
N THR A 7 -15.83 3.28 4.65
CA THR A 7 -15.19 2.53 3.57
C THR A 7 -13.75 2.21 3.97
N ILE A 8 -13.21 1.11 3.45
CA ILE A 8 -11.83 0.67 3.70
C ILE A 8 -11.21 0.15 2.41
N GLY A 9 -9.93 0.42 2.21
CA GLY A 9 -9.18 -0.15 1.10
C GLY A 9 -8.85 -1.62 1.36
N LEU A 10 -9.12 -2.48 0.39
CA LEU A 10 -8.70 -3.87 0.40
C LEU A 10 -7.58 -4.08 -0.62
N ARG A 11 -6.55 -4.85 -0.23
CA ARG A 11 -5.42 -5.18 -1.10
C ARG A 11 -5.00 -6.63 -0.87
N VAL A 12 -4.85 -7.38 -1.95
CA VAL A 12 -4.18 -8.68 -1.96
C VAL A 12 -2.77 -8.48 -2.56
N PRO A 13 -1.69 -8.61 -1.78
CA PRO A 13 -0.33 -8.47 -2.30
C PRO A 13 0.10 -9.73 -3.08
N SER A 14 0.99 -9.56 -4.06
CA SER A 14 1.67 -10.66 -4.76
C SER A 14 3.08 -10.94 -4.24
N ASN A 15 3.57 -10.14 -3.28
CA ASN A 15 4.91 -10.27 -2.73
C ASN A 15 4.99 -11.48 -1.76
N PRO A 16 5.95 -12.41 -1.92
CA PRO A 16 6.06 -13.60 -1.07
C PRO A 16 6.26 -13.32 0.42
N ILE A 17 6.99 -12.26 0.79
CA ILE A 17 7.22 -11.88 2.19
C ILE A 17 5.90 -11.43 2.82
N ALA A 18 5.16 -10.55 2.13
CA ALA A 18 3.85 -10.08 2.61
C ALA A 18 2.84 -11.25 2.76
N LEU A 19 2.83 -12.18 1.81
CA LEU A 19 1.99 -13.38 1.88
C LEU A 19 2.36 -14.29 3.06
N ALA A 20 3.66 -14.55 3.27
CA ALA A 20 4.13 -15.34 4.40
C ALA A 20 3.78 -14.69 5.75
N LEU A 21 3.85 -13.36 5.87
CA LEU A 21 3.41 -12.65 7.07
C LEU A 21 1.91 -12.85 7.33
N LEU A 22 1.07 -12.67 6.31
CA LEU A 22 -0.38 -12.88 6.42
C LEU A 22 -0.72 -14.32 6.79
N GLU A 23 -0.03 -15.30 6.21
CA GLU A 23 -0.21 -16.72 6.53
C GLU A 23 0.12 -17.04 7.99
N ASN A 24 1.21 -16.48 8.52
CA ASN A 24 1.61 -16.67 9.92
C ASN A 24 0.69 -15.94 10.91
N ILE A 25 0.15 -14.78 10.52
CA ILE A 25 -0.80 -14.01 11.35
C ILE A 25 -2.19 -14.67 11.36
N GLY A 26 -2.63 -15.25 10.23
CA GLY A 26 -3.92 -15.93 10.11
C GLY A 26 -5.12 -14.99 9.95
N GLU A 27 -4.91 -13.69 9.82
CA GLU A 27 -5.93 -12.66 9.66
C GLU A 27 -5.43 -11.47 8.80
N PRO A 28 -6.32 -10.59 8.30
CA PRO A 28 -5.92 -9.41 7.52
C PRO A 28 -5.04 -8.44 8.31
N LEU A 29 -4.02 -7.90 7.66
CA LEU A 29 -3.15 -6.87 8.24
C LEU A 29 -3.60 -5.47 7.85
N MET A 30 -3.87 -4.61 8.84
CA MET A 30 -4.08 -3.18 8.62
C MET A 30 -2.77 -2.53 8.16
N SER A 31 -2.81 -1.87 7.00
CA SER A 31 -1.61 -1.29 6.38
C SER A 31 -1.94 -0.06 5.54
N THR A 32 -0.90 0.69 5.19
CA THR A 32 -0.93 1.80 4.25
C THR A 32 0.26 1.69 3.28
N SER A 33 0.19 2.38 2.15
CA SER A 33 1.40 2.60 1.34
C SER A 33 2.36 3.51 2.12
N LEU A 34 3.63 3.13 2.19
CA LEU A 34 4.67 3.99 2.77
C LEU A 34 5.04 5.08 1.76
N ILE A 35 4.32 6.19 1.82
CA ILE A 35 4.53 7.41 1.03
C ILE A 35 4.78 8.52 2.04
N LEU A 36 5.96 9.13 2.02
CA LEU A 36 6.29 10.20 2.96
C LEU A 36 5.57 11.52 2.63
N PRO A 37 5.40 12.43 3.62
CA PRO A 37 4.77 13.72 3.38
C PRO A 37 5.47 14.51 2.27
N GLY A 38 4.70 14.92 1.25
CA GLY A 38 5.21 15.66 0.10
C GLY A 38 5.69 14.79 -1.07
N ASN A 39 5.69 13.47 -0.91
CA ASN A 39 6.02 12.53 -1.98
C ASN A 39 4.75 12.02 -2.68
N ASP A 40 4.85 11.82 -4.00
CA ASP A 40 3.84 11.15 -4.82
C ASP A 40 4.22 9.69 -5.12
N PHE A 41 5.34 9.23 -4.58
CA PHE A 41 5.92 7.92 -4.79
C PHE A 41 6.09 7.16 -3.48
N ALA A 42 6.10 5.84 -3.56
CA ALA A 42 6.33 4.97 -2.41
C ALA A 42 7.82 4.77 -2.17
N GLU A 43 8.22 4.75 -0.90
CA GLU A 43 9.60 4.47 -0.51
C GLU A 43 10.01 3.06 -0.93
N SER A 44 11.21 2.92 -1.48
CA SER A 44 11.65 1.69 -2.15
C SER A 44 13.02 1.18 -1.73
N ASP A 45 13.83 2.02 -1.09
CA ASP A 45 15.16 1.67 -0.59
C ASP A 45 15.06 1.30 0.90
N PRO A 46 15.29 0.02 1.26
CA PRO A 46 15.16 -0.43 2.64
C PRO A 46 16.18 0.22 3.60
N GLU A 47 17.37 0.60 3.12
CA GLU A 47 18.37 1.27 3.94
C GLU A 47 17.94 2.70 4.26
N GLU A 48 17.45 3.44 3.25
CA GLU A 48 16.90 4.79 3.44
C GLU A 48 15.67 4.76 4.36
N ILE A 49 14.78 3.78 4.18
CA ILE A 49 13.62 3.58 5.07
C ILE A 49 14.08 3.39 6.52
N ASN A 50 15.10 2.55 6.76
CA ASN A 50 15.61 2.31 8.10
C ASN A 50 16.30 3.54 8.69
N ASP A 51 17.07 4.29 7.90
CA ASP A 51 17.72 5.53 8.34
C ASP A 51 16.69 6.60 8.74
N LEU A 52 15.61 6.75 7.98
CA LEU A 52 14.55 7.74 8.23
C LEU A 52 13.59 7.33 9.36
N LEU A 53 13.17 6.07 9.37
CA LEU A 53 12.04 5.59 10.15
C LEU A 53 12.38 4.50 11.16
N GLY A 54 13.57 3.91 11.14
CA GLY A 54 13.94 2.77 12.00
C GLY A 54 13.88 3.06 13.50
N LYS A 55 13.87 4.33 13.91
CA LYS A 55 13.65 4.76 15.31
C LYS A 55 12.18 5.02 15.66
N GLN A 56 11.30 5.03 14.67
CA GLN A 56 9.88 5.35 14.76
C GLN A 56 8.98 4.12 14.59
N VAL A 57 9.54 3.01 14.12
CA VAL A 57 8.86 1.73 13.93
C VAL A 57 9.59 0.62 14.69
N ASP A 58 8.86 -0.41 15.11
CA ASP A 58 9.44 -1.53 15.84
C ASP A 58 10.27 -2.48 14.95
N LEU A 59 9.97 -2.52 13.65
CA LEU A 59 10.62 -3.43 12.69
C LEU A 59 10.61 -2.87 11.27
N VAL A 60 11.75 -3.01 10.59
CA VAL A 60 11.89 -2.86 9.14
C VAL A 60 12.34 -4.20 8.57
N ILE A 61 11.63 -4.71 7.56
CA ILE A 61 11.99 -5.96 6.88
C ILE A 61 12.66 -5.60 5.55
N HIS A 62 13.96 -5.92 5.42
CA HIS A 62 14.69 -5.71 4.18
C HIS A 62 14.27 -6.74 3.11
N GLY A 63 13.29 -6.38 2.29
CA GLY A 63 12.77 -7.19 1.18
C GLY A 63 13.46 -6.98 -0.18
N GLY A 64 14.57 -6.23 -0.21
CA GLY A 64 15.23 -5.79 -1.44
C GLY A 64 14.72 -4.43 -1.93
N TYR A 65 15.29 -3.96 -3.04
CA TYR A 65 14.91 -2.69 -3.68
C TYR A 65 13.64 -2.87 -4.51
N LEU A 66 12.62 -2.05 -4.26
CA LEU A 66 11.31 -2.17 -4.89
C LEU A 66 11.03 -1.06 -5.92
N GLY A 67 9.89 -1.15 -6.59
CA GLY A 67 9.38 -0.08 -7.44
C GLY A 67 8.70 1.01 -6.62
N GLN A 68 8.90 2.27 -7.02
CA GLN A 68 8.33 3.44 -6.34
C GLN A 68 6.87 3.75 -6.74
N LYS A 69 6.37 3.15 -7.83
CA LYS A 69 4.99 3.38 -8.29
C LYS A 69 3.99 2.66 -7.36
N PRO A 70 3.02 3.36 -6.75
CA PRO A 70 2.06 2.74 -5.85
C PRO A 70 1.03 1.88 -6.61
N THR A 71 0.16 1.19 -5.86
CA THR A 71 -0.97 0.46 -6.44
C THR A 71 -2.00 1.42 -7.04
N THR A 72 -2.65 0.94 -8.11
CA THR A 72 -3.91 1.53 -8.58
C THR A 72 -4.97 1.36 -7.51
N VAL A 73 -5.76 2.40 -7.28
CA VAL A 73 -6.87 2.40 -6.31
C VAL A 73 -8.15 2.66 -7.09
N ILE A 74 -9.06 1.68 -7.01
CA ILE A 74 -10.38 1.74 -7.61
C ILE A 74 -11.39 1.81 -6.45
N ASP A 75 -12.25 2.82 -6.47
CA ASP A 75 -13.43 2.87 -5.61
C ASP A 75 -14.55 2.06 -6.27
N LEU A 76 -15.13 1.15 -5.50
CA LEU A 76 -16.21 0.25 -5.92
C LEU A 76 -17.46 0.45 -5.05
N THR A 77 -17.59 1.59 -4.36
CA THR A 77 -18.75 1.86 -3.49
C THR A 77 -19.97 2.37 -4.25
N GLU A 78 -19.74 2.92 -5.44
CA GLU A 78 -20.79 3.44 -6.33
C GLU A 78 -21.19 2.40 -7.39
N ASP A 79 -22.24 2.69 -8.17
CA ASP A 79 -22.74 1.79 -9.23
C ASP A 79 -21.71 1.53 -10.35
N SER A 80 -20.78 2.46 -10.55
CA SER A 80 -19.69 2.36 -11.54
C SER A 80 -18.33 2.51 -10.85
N PRO A 81 -17.30 1.73 -11.23
CA PRO A 81 -15.95 1.89 -10.71
C PRO A 81 -15.41 3.31 -10.90
N VAL A 82 -14.76 3.86 -9.88
CA VAL A 82 -14.09 5.17 -9.95
C VAL A 82 -12.59 4.98 -9.74
N ILE A 83 -11.79 5.43 -10.68
CA ILE A 83 -10.33 5.42 -10.54
C ILE A 83 -9.94 6.55 -9.58
N VAL A 84 -9.55 6.20 -8.35
CA VAL A 84 -9.11 7.16 -7.32
C VAL A 84 -7.63 7.50 -7.48
N ARG A 85 -6.82 6.51 -7.89
CA ARG A 85 -5.39 6.67 -8.16
C ARG A 85 -4.96 5.71 -9.23
N GLU A 86 -4.31 6.20 -10.28
CA GLU A 86 -3.64 5.37 -11.27
C GLU A 86 -2.23 4.99 -10.78
N GLY A 87 -1.94 3.69 -10.72
CA GLY A 87 -0.69 3.13 -10.21
C GLY A 87 -0.15 2.03 -11.11
N MET A 88 0.40 0.97 -10.53
CA MET A 88 0.92 -0.18 -11.30
C MET A 88 -0.16 -1.11 -11.89
N GLY A 89 -1.39 -1.06 -11.39
CA GLY A 89 -2.46 -1.93 -11.85
C GLY A 89 -3.11 -1.40 -13.13
N ASP A 90 -3.42 -2.29 -14.06
CA ASP A 90 -4.15 -1.96 -15.29
C ASP A 90 -5.55 -1.41 -14.97
N ILE A 91 -5.87 -0.25 -15.55
CA ILE A 91 -7.15 0.44 -15.36
C ILE A 91 -8.18 0.10 -16.44
N THR A 92 -7.76 -0.46 -17.58
CA THR A 92 -8.66 -0.77 -18.70
C THR A 92 -9.90 -1.60 -18.31
N PRO A 93 -9.83 -2.56 -17.36
CA PRO A 93 -11.02 -3.29 -16.91
C PRO A 93 -12.07 -2.45 -16.16
N PHE A 94 -11.76 -1.21 -15.79
CA PHE A 94 -12.58 -0.35 -14.94
C PHE A 94 -12.98 0.97 -15.65
N GLN A 95 -12.78 1.05 -16.97
CA GLN A 95 -13.15 2.17 -17.83
C GLN A 95 -14.51 1.94 -18.51
#